data_AF-A0A952SK92-F1
#
_entry.id   AF-A0A952SK92-F1
#
_cell.length_a   1.000
_cell.length_b   1.000
_cell.length_c   1.000
_cell.angle_alpha   90.00
_cell.angle_beta   90.00
_cell.angle_gamma   90.00
#
_symmetry.space_group_name_H-M   'P 1'
#
loop_
_entity.id
_entity.type
_entity.pdbx_description
1 polymer ?
#
loop_
_entity_poly.entity_id
_entity_poly.type
_entity_poly.pdbx_seq_one_letter_code
_entity_poly.pdbx_strand_id
1 'polypeptide(L)'
;DELATVSKNAARAPKTHLRIKVGEVFRLGDLLKAMMMVSANDACLAAVEHVGGDEAQFVSLMNAKATALGLSDTHFSNGCGFDNPDHYSTAEDLAKLSVVAMQNATFRNLVKAEREIITPVSGYRAYVLHNTNRLLGRIPGVEGVKTGFTSKAGRCLIAKVSQNGSDLLLVILNSNRRWTTAKSLIDYGFRLTHPIQLDANHLGNVRRIN
;
A
#
# COMPACT_ATOMS: atom_id res chain seq x y z
N ASP A 1 -7.98 18.06 7.04
CA ASP A 1 -8.74 18.17 8.31
C ASP A 1 -10.24 17.92 8.18
N GLU A 2 -10.70 17.37 7.06
CA GLU A 2 -12.12 17.05 6.88
C GLU A 2 -12.61 15.97 7.86
N LEU A 3 -13.88 16.03 8.18
CA LEU A 3 -14.57 15.10 9.06
C LEU A 3 -15.50 14.21 8.24
N ALA A 4 -15.33 12.90 8.39
CA ALA A 4 -16.13 11.89 7.73
C ALA A 4 -17.01 11.18 8.76
N THR A 5 -18.28 10.99 8.41
CA THR A 5 -19.26 10.29 9.25
C THR A 5 -19.38 8.84 8.79
N VAL A 6 -19.30 7.90 9.74
CA VAL A 6 -19.45 6.47 9.46
C VAL A 6 -20.89 6.15 9.09
N SER A 7 -21.12 5.72 7.86
CA SER A 7 -22.44 5.29 7.38
C SER A 7 -22.84 3.89 7.89
N LYS A 8 -24.11 3.51 7.67
CA LYS A 8 -24.57 2.13 7.92
C LYS A 8 -23.84 1.11 7.05
N ASN A 9 -23.47 1.48 5.82
CA ASN A 9 -22.77 0.61 4.89
C ASN A 9 -21.31 0.39 5.36
N ALA A 10 -20.60 1.48 5.66
CA ALA A 10 -19.25 1.44 6.19
C ALA A 10 -19.15 0.61 7.49
N ALA A 11 -20.05 0.81 8.45
CA ALA A 11 -20.05 0.03 9.69
C ALA A 11 -20.34 -1.47 9.50
N ARG A 12 -20.88 -1.88 8.35
CA ARG A 12 -21.18 -3.27 7.98
C ARG A 12 -20.13 -3.89 7.05
N ALA A 13 -19.03 -3.18 6.79
CA ALA A 13 -17.96 -3.66 5.93
C ALA A 13 -17.50 -5.08 6.32
N PRO A 14 -17.31 -5.99 5.37
CA PRO A 14 -16.92 -7.36 5.66
C PRO A 14 -15.44 -7.48 6.03
N LYS A 15 -15.06 -8.63 6.58
CA LYS A 15 -13.65 -9.03 6.85
C LYS A 15 -12.93 -8.10 7.83
N THR A 16 -11.81 -7.50 7.45
CA THR A 16 -10.96 -6.72 8.36
C THR A 16 -11.61 -5.37 8.66
N HIS A 17 -11.91 -5.08 9.93
CA HIS A 17 -12.57 -3.83 10.33
C HIS A 17 -12.23 -3.46 11.78
N LEU A 18 -12.24 -2.17 12.11
CA LEU A 18 -12.03 -1.65 13.46
C LEU A 18 -13.27 -1.80 14.38
N ARG A 19 -14.43 -2.11 13.79
CA ARG A 19 -15.74 -2.10 14.44
C ARG A 19 -16.16 -0.69 14.86
N ILE A 20 -15.85 0.30 14.01
CA ILE A 20 -16.41 1.65 14.12
C ILE A 20 -17.95 1.58 13.95
N LYS A 21 -18.67 2.51 14.57
CA LYS A 21 -20.11 2.52 14.72
C LYS A 21 -20.73 3.59 13.84
N VAL A 22 -21.95 3.31 13.39
CA VAL A 22 -22.76 4.24 12.61
C VAL A 22 -22.89 5.56 13.37
N GLY A 23 -22.66 6.67 12.66
CA GLY A 23 -22.74 8.02 13.23
C GLY A 23 -21.50 8.47 13.98
N GLU A 24 -20.48 7.62 14.18
CA GLU A 24 -19.17 8.12 14.61
C GLU A 24 -18.59 9.06 13.55
N VAL A 25 -17.91 10.10 14.02
CA VAL A 25 -17.23 11.06 13.16
C VAL A 25 -15.73 10.95 13.40
N PHE A 26 -14.95 10.80 12.34
CA PHE A 26 -13.50 10.73 12.37
C PHE A 26 -12.90 11.81 11.47
N ARG A 27 -11.67 12.24 11.78
CA ARG A 27 -10.87 12.97 10.79
C ARG A 27 -10.59 12.04 9.61
N LEU A 28 -10.71 12.53 8.38
CA LEU A 28 -10.42 11.72 7.18
C LEU A 28 -9.01 11.12 7.25
N GLY A 29 -8.02 11.87 7.75
CA GLY A 29 -6.67 11.38 7.97
C GLY A 29 -6.58 10.15 8.88
N ASP A 30 -7.44 10.06 9.90
CA ASP A 30 -7.49 8.91 10.80
C ASP A 30 -8.08 7.67 10.12
N LEU A 31 -9.10 7.87 9.27
CA LEU A 31 -9.63 6.79 8.44
C LEU A 31 -8.58 6.29 7.43
N LEU A 32 -7.81 7.21 6.82
CA LEU A 32 -6.71 6.84 5.92
C LEU A 32 -5.61 6.05 6.65
N LYS A 33 -5.25 6.43 7.89
CA LYS A 33 -4.32 5.65 8.74
C LYS A 33 -4.84 4.23 8.95
N ALA A 34 -6.11 4.07 9.35
CA ALA A 34 -6.72 2.75 9.54
C ALA A 34 -6.75 1.93 8.24
N MET A 35 -7.10 2.56 7.11
CA MET A 35 -7.14 1.94 5.81
C MET A 35 -5.77 1.41 5.37
N MET A 36 -4.69 2.18 5.54
CA MET A 36 -3.36 1.75 5.08
C MET A 36 -2.64 0.85 6.07
N MET A 37 -2.70 1.13 7.38
CA MET A 37 -1.93 0.38 8.36
C MET A 37 -2.56 -0.99 8.61
N VAL A 38 -3.87 -1.04 8.87
CA VAL A 38 -4.55 -2.27 9.27
C VAL A 38 -5.51 -2.82 8.22
N SER A 39 -5.67 -2.14 7.07
CA SER A 39 -6.60 -2.57 6.01
C SER A 39 -8.05 -2.64 6.50
N ALA A 40 -8.44 -1.70 7.37
CA ALA A 40 -9.78 -1.64 7.92
C ALA A 40 -10.80 -1.21 6.84
N ASN A 41 -11.67 -2.13 6.46
CA ASN A 41 -12.65 -1.95 5.39
C ASN A 41 -13.78 -0.99 5.80
N ASP A 42 -14.12 -0.93 7.09
CA ASP A 42 -15.08 0.03 7.62
C ASP A 42 -14.56 1.47 7.51
N ALA A 43 -13.28 1.68 7.86
CA ALA A 43 -12.63 2.96 7.65
C ALA A 43 -12.45 3.30 6.17
N CYS A 44 -12.14 2.30 5.33
CA CYS A 44 -12.03 2.47 3.89
C CYS A 44 -13.35 2.95 3.27
N LEU A 45 -14.46 2.25 3.51
CA LEU A 45 -15.76 2.63 2.97
C LEU A 45 -16.21 4.00 3.47
N ALA A 46 -15.98 4.33 4.75
CA ALA A 46 -16.29 5.67 5.27
C ALA A 46 -15.49 6.77 4.55
N ALA A 47 -14.21 6.53 4.26
CA ALA A 47 -13.38 7.49 3.52
C ALA A 47 -13.78 7.60 2.04
N VAL A 48 -14.07 6.47 1.39
CA VAL A 48 -14.51 6.36 0.00
C VAL A 48 -15.84 7.10 -0.21
N GLU A 49 -16.83 6.83 0.64
CA GLU A 49 -18.13 7.49 0.62
C GLU A 49 -18.01 9.00 0.88
N HIS A 50 -17.14 9.41 1.82
CA HIS A 50 -16.91 10.82 2.09
C HIS A 50 -16.29 11.57 0.91
N VAL A 51 -15.26 11.00 0.28
CA VAL A 51 -14.53 11.68 -0.81
C VAL A 51 -15.31 11.63 -2.13
N GLY A 52 -15.97 10.52 -2.43
CA GLY A 52 -16.73 10.35 -3.68
C GLY A 52 -18.18 10.81 -3.59
N GLY A 53 -18.72 11.07 -2.40
CA GLY A 53 -20.16 11.18 -2.16
C GLY A 53 -20.85 9.80 -2.05
N ASP A 54 -20.42 8.84 -2.88
CA ASP A 54 -20.69 7.41 -2.76
C ASP A 54 -19.55 6.57 -3.37
N GLU A 55 -19.61 5.25 -3.20
CA GLU A 55 -18.57 4.35 -3.73
C GLU A 55 -18.53 4.32 -5.26
N ALA A 56 -19.65 4.43 -5.96
CA ALA A 56 -19.68 4.37 -7.42
C ALA A 56 -19.00 5.59 -8.06
N GLN A 57 -19.24 6.78 -7.51
CA GLN A 57 -18.57 8.01 -7.88
C GLN A 57 -17.07 7.94 -7.56
N PHE A 58 -16.70 7.43 -6.38
CA PHE A 58 -15.30 7.23 -6.04
C PHE A 58 -14.59 6.26 -7.00
N VAL A 59 -15.22 5.14 -7.34
CA VAL A 59 -14.69 4.18 -8.33
C VAL A 59 -14.50 4.82 -9.71
N SER A 60 -15.43 5.70 -10.11
CA SER A 60 -15.28 6.48 -11.35
C SER A 60 -14.03 7.38 -11.31
N LEU A 61 -13.77 8.02 -10.16
CA LEU A 61 -12.55 8.82 -9.95
C LEU A 61 -11.28 7.93 -9.97
N MET A 62 -11.34 6.73 -9.38
CA MET A 62 -10.22 5.78 -9.39
C MET A 62 -9.86 5.36 -10.81
N ASN A 63 -10.84 4.99 -11.64
CA ASN A 63 -10.61 4.56 -13.02
C ASN A 63 -10.19 5.73 -13.93
N ALA A 64 -10.73 6.92 -13.72
CA ALA A 64 -10.25 8.13 -14.40
C ALA A 64 -8.78 8.40 -14.05
N LYS A 65 -8.39 8.24 -12.77
CA LYS A 65 -7.00 8.37 -12.34
C LYS A 65 -6.10 7.28 -12.90
N ALA A 66 -6.57 6.03 -12.96
CA ALA A 66 -5.83 4.92 -13.58
C ALA A 66 -5.53 5.21 -15.05
N THR A 67 -6.53 5.68 -15.80
CA THR A 67 -6.39 6.10 -17.20
C THR A 67 -5.38 7.23 -17.34
N ALA A 68 -5.49 8.27 -16.52
CA ALA A 68 -4.58 9.42 -16.55
C ALA A 68 -3.12 9.07 -16.21
N LEU A 69 -2.89 7.96 -15.49
CA LEU A 69 -1.57 7.44 -15.16
C LEU A 69 -1.07 6.38 -16.16
N GLY A 70 -1.85 6.03 -17.18
CA GLY A 70 -1.50 5.01 -18.16
C GLY A 70 -1.46 3.59 -17.58
N LEU A 71 -2.32 3.29 -16.60
CA LEU A 71 -2.46 1.95 -16.01
C LEU A 71 -3.40 1.11 -16.89
N SER A 72 -2.91 0.67 -18.05
CA SER A 72 -3.70 0.03 -19.10
C SER A 72 -4.32 -1.30 -18.70
N ASP A 73 -3.73 -1.99 -17.73
CA ASP A 73 -4.11 -3.32 -17.29
C ASP A 73 -4.71 -3.30 -15.89
N THR A 74 -5.38 -2.19 -15.56
CA THR A 74 -6.00 -1.94 -14.25
C THR A 74 -7.44 -1.48 -14.41
N HIS A 75 -8.35 -2.12 -13.67
CA HIS A 75 -9.72 -1.66 -13.50
C HIS A 75 -10.15 -1.84 -12.04
N PHE A 76 -10.71 -0.80 -11.46
CA PHE A 76 -11.28 -0.82 -10.12
C PHE A 76 -12.79 -0.97 -10.20
N SER A 77 -13.35 -1.96 -9.50
CA SER A 77 -14.80 -2.14 -9.37
C SER A 77 -15.36 -1.68 -8.02
N ASN A 78 -14.48 -1.34 -7.07
CA ASN A 78 -14.80 -0.97 -5.69
C ASN A 78 -13.60 -0.23 -5.07
N GLY A 79 -13.82 0.51 -3.98
CA GLY A 79 -12.79 1.36 -3.36
C GLY A 79 -11.83 0.62 -2.42
N CYS A 80 -12.18 -0.59 -1.99
CA CYS A 80 -11.53 -1.25 -0.84
C CYS A 80 -10.85 -2.59 -1.16
N GLY A 81 -10.82 -3.01 -2.43
CA GLY A 81 -10.14 -4.22 -2.88
C GLY A 81 -10.90 -5.52 -2.59
N PHE A 82 -12.24 -5.45 -2.54
CA PHE A 82 -13.08 -6.65 -2.46
C PHE A 82 -13.02 -7.46 -3.75
N ASP A 83 -13.19 -8.79 -3.62
CA ASP A 83 -13.20 -9.70 -4.76
C ASP A 83 -14.33 -9.38 -5.74
N ASN A 84 -13.96 -9.02 -6.97
CA ASN A 84 -14.88 -8.85 -8.08
C ASN A 84 -14.12 -9.23 -9.38
N PRO A 85 -14.71 -9.97 -10.32
CA PRO A 85 -14.05 -10.32 -11.59
C PRO A 85 -13.51 -9.11 -12.36
N ASP A 86 -14.20 -7.97 -12.27
CA ASP A 86 -13.81 -6.74 -12.93
C ASP A 86 -12.80 -5.94 -12.08
N HIS A 87 -12.43 -6.38 -10.88
CA HIS A 87 -11.42 -5.69 -10.06
C HIS A 87 -10.05 -6.35 -10.25
N TYR A 88 -9.19 -5.73 -11.06
CA TYR A 88 -7.88 -6.30 -11.41
C TYR A 88 -6.82 -5.22 -11.63
N SER A 89 -5.56 -5.63 -11.54
CA SER A 89 -4.37 -4.85 -11.89
C SER A 89 -3.21 -5.79 -12.15
N THR A 90 -2.07 -5.27 -12.60
CA THR A 90 -0.83 -6.01 -12.81
C THR A 90 0.26 -5.55 -11.85
N ALA A 91 1.33 -6.36 -11.72
CA ALA A 91 2.47 -5.96 -10.92
C ALA A 91 3.13 -4.67 -11.45
N GLU A 92 3.15 -4.49 -12.77
CA GLU A 92 3.70 -3.31 -13.44
C GLU A 92 2.87 -2.05 -13.14
N ASP A 93 1.55 -2.11 -13.30
CA ASP A 93 0.68 -0.95 -13.06
C ASP A 93 0.67 -0.56 -11.58
N LEU A 94 0.63 -1.54 -10.67
CA LEU A 94 0.75 -1.28 -9.24
C LEU A 94 2.11 -0.66 -8.89
N ALA A 95 3.19 -1.02 -9.60
CA ALA A 95 4.48 -0.39 -9.43
C ALA A 95 4.43 1.09 -9.88
N LYS A 96 3.89 1.37 -11.07
CA LYS A 96 3.70 2.75 -11.58
C LYS A 96 2.89 3.60 -10.61
N LEU A 97 1.73 3.08 -10.16
CA LEU A 97 0.88 3.74 -9.18
C LEU A 97 1.62 4.03 -7.88
N SER A 98 2.39 3.06 -7.38
CA SER A 98 3.14 3.21 -6.13
C SER A 98 4.27 4.23 -6.25
N VAL A 99 4.96 4.31 -7.40
CA VAL A 99 5.95 5.37 -7.66
C VAL A 99 5.32 6.75 -7.53
N VAL A 100 4.15 6.96 -8.18
CA VAL A 100 3.42 8.23 -8.11
C VAL A 100 2.94 8.51 -6.68
N ALA A 101 2.34 7.53 -6.01
CA ALA A 101 1.85 7.69 -4.64
C ALA A 101 2.97 8.04 -3.67
N MET A 102 4.14 7.41 -3.80
CA MET A 102 5.30 7.67 -2.95
C MET A 102 5.95 9.04 -3.20
N GLN A 103 5.57 9.80 -4.23
CA GLN A 103 5.99 11.21 -4.35
C GLN A 103 5.26 12.12 -3.35
N ASN A 104 4.08 11.72 -2.86
CA ASN A 104 3.31 12.46 -1.88
C ASN A 104 3.85 12.22 -0.45
N ALA A 105 4.29 13.29 0.23
CA ALA A 105 4.86 13.21 1.57
C ALA A 105 3.87 12.67 2.62
N THR A 106 2.59 13.05 2.52
CA THR A 106 1.54 12.54 3.40
C THR A 106 1.38 11.04 3.26
N PHE A 107 1.31 10.54 2.02
CA PHE A 107 1.22 9.09 1.76
C PHE A 107 2.45 8.36 2.30
N ARG A 108 3.66 8.84 2.02
CA ARG A 108 4.91 8.24 2.53
C ARG A 108 4.91 8.10 4.05
N ASN A 109 4.59 9.18 4.76
CA ASN A 109 4.58 9.17 6.23
C ASN A 109 3.56 8.18 6.78
N LEU A 110 2.39 8.13 6.15
CA LEU A 110 1.29 7.27 6.56
C LEU A 110 1.65 5.78 6.40
N VAL A 111 2.20 5.38 5.26
CA VAL A 111 2.52 3.97 5.00
C VAL A 111 3.79 3.50 5.72
N LYS A 112 4.69 4.41 6.11
CA LYS A 112 5.92 4.14 6.86
C LYS A 112 5.68 3.96 8.37
N ALA A 113 4.57 4.48 8.90
CA ALA A 113 4.26 4.38 10.32
C ALA A 113 4.09 2.91 10.77
N GLU A 114 4.77 2.51 11.84
CA GLU A 114 4.66 1.17 12.43
C GLU A 114 3.45 1.04 13.35
N ARG A 115 3.16 2.11 14.09
CA ARG A 115 2.07 2.18 15.06
C ARG A 115 1.50 3.58 15.13
N GLU A 116 0.17 3.66 15.19
CA GLU A 116 -0.58 4.91 15.35
C GLU A 116 -1.74 4.68 16.32
N ILE A 117 -2.32 5.78 16.79
CA ILE A 117 -3.58 5.78 17.53
C ILE A 117 -4.53 6.71 16.81
N ILE A 118 -5.78 6.28 16.63
CA ILE A 118 -6.85 7.13 16.13
C ILE A 118 -8.02 7.15 17.11
N THR A 119 -8.77 8.24 17.11
CA THR A 119 -9.89 8.48 18.03
C THR A 119 -11.00 9.20 17.26
N PRO A 120 -12.28 8.82 17.44
CA PRO A 120 -13.38 9.59 16.90
C PRO A 120 -13.40 10.98 17.56
N VAL A 121 -14.03 11.96 16.89
CA VAL A 121 -14.10 13.35 17.37
C VAL A 121 -14.71 13.46 18.76
N SER A 122 -15.64 12.57 19.11
CA SER A 122 -16.27 12.51 20.44
C SER A 122 -15.33 12.04 21.56
N GLY A 123 -14.14 11.51 21.25
CA GLY A 123 -13.12 11.15 22.24
C GLY A 123 -13.38 9.87 23.03
N TYR A 124 -14.53 9.21 22.86
CA TYR A 124 -14.97 8.15 23.75
C TYR A 124 -14.20 6.81 23.63
N ARG A 125 -13.42 6.61 22.55
CA ARG A 125 -12.70 5.36 22.30
C ARG A 125 -11.45 5.56 21.43
N ALA A 126 -10.30 5.11 21.89
CA ALA A 126 -9.08 5.06 21.08
C ALA A 126 -8.90 3.70 20.38
N TYR A 127 -8.38 3.72 19.16
CA TYR A 127 -8.04 2.55 18.37
C TYR A 127 -6.52 2.52 18.11
N VAL A 128 -5.85 1.48 18.59
CA VAL A 128 -4.42 1.27 18.34
C VAL A 128 -4.24 0.53 17.03
N LEU A 129 -3.51 1.14 16.09
CA LEU A 129 -3.22 0.59 14.79
C LEU A 129 -1.80 0.04 14.77
N HIS A 130 -1.65 -1.22 14.35
CA HIS A 130 -0.35 -1.84 14.11
C HIS A 130 -0.24 -2.16 12.63
N ASN A 131 0.80 -1.67 11.98
CA ASN A 131 0.94 -1.84 10.54
C ASN A 131 1.05 -3.32 10.17
N THR A 132 0.23 -3.74 9.21
CA THR A 132 0.21 -5.12 8.70
C THR A 132 1.45 -5.47 7.89
N ASN A 133 2.19 -4.48 7.41
CA ASN A 133 3.47 -4.69 6.74
C ASN A 133 4.55 -5.08 7.75
N ARG A 134 4.82 -6.39 7.86
CA ARG A 134 5.81 -6.95 8.78
C ARG A 134 7.26 -6.64 8.43
N LEU A 135 7.52 -6.00 7.29
CA LEU A 135 8.88 -5.62 6.91
C LEU A 135 9.35 -4.35 7.65
N LEU A 136 8.40 -3.48 8.03
CA LEU A 136 8.71 -2.29 8.82
C LEU A 136 9.32 -2.69 10.17
N GLY A 137 10.34 -1.94 10.60
CA GLY A 137 11.13 -2.21 11.80
C GLY A 137 12.03 -3.47 11.73
N ARG A 138 11.90 -4.32 10.69
CA ARG A 138 12.63 -5.60 10.58
C ARG A 138 13.64 -5.65 9.46
N ILE A 139 13.34 -5.03 8.32
CA ILE A 139 14.28 -4.87 7.22
C ILE A 139 14.70 -3.39 7.17
N PRO A 140 16.00 -3.07 7.32
CA PRO A 140 16.48 -1.71 7.23
C PRO A 140 16.04 -1.03 5.92
N GLY A 141 15.69 0.25 6.00
CA GLY A 141 15.34 1.03 4.81
C GLY A 141 13.93 0.81 4.25
N VAL A 142 13.10 -0.07 4.84
CA VAL A 142 11.71 -0.23 4.40
C VAL A 142 10.91 1.03 4.69
N GLU A 143 10.17 1.50 3.69
CA GLU A 143 9.36 2.71 3.75
C GLU A 143 7.85 2.44 3.65
N GLY A 144 7.44 1.18 3.72
CA GLY A 144 6.03 0.81 3.83
C GLY A 144 5.40 0.35 2.52
N VAL A 145 4.39 1.09 2.05
CA VAL A 145 3.36 0.77 1.04
C VAL A 145 2.21 -0.09 1.58
N LYS A 146 2.00 -1.35 1.17
CA LYS A 146 0.74 -2.03 1.54
C LYS A 146 0.72 -3.54 1.38
N THR A 147 0.01 -4.22 2.28
CA THR A 147 -0.34 -5.64 2.19
C THR A 147 -1.73 -5.85 1.56
N GLY A 148 -1.97 -6.98 0.90
CA GLY A 148 -3.30 -7.37 0.41
C GLY A 148 -3.60 -8.84 0.65
N PHE A 149 -4.87 -9.19 0.90
CA PHE A 149 -5.30 -10.59 0.90
C PHE A 149 -6.78 -10.72 0.59
N THR A 150 -7.09 -11.56 -0.40
CA THR A 150 -8.41 -12.12 -0.60
C THR A 150 -8.29 -13.59 -1.01
N SER A 151 -9.42 -14.30 -1.10
CA SER A 151 -9.40 -15.70 -1.54
C SER A 151 -9.00 -15.83 -3.02
N LYS A 152 -9.39 -14.86 -3.87
CA LYS A 152 -9.03 -14.89 -5.30
C LYS A 152 -7.64 -14.32 -5.58
N ALA A 153 -7.26 -13.21 -4.95
CA ALA A 153 -5.97 -12.55 -5.19
C ALA A 153 -4.78 -13.22 -4.48
N GLY A 154 -5.06 -14.03 -3.44
CA GLY A 154 -4.04 -14.58 -2.58
C GLY A 154 -3.31 -13.51 -1.78
N ARG A 155 -2.08 -13.81 -1.33
CA ARG A 155 -1.29 -12.91 -0.46
C ARG A 155 -0.43 -11.97 -1.31
N CYS A 156 -0.79 -10.70 -1.35
CA CYS A 156 -0.05 -9.66 -2.07
C CYS A 156 0.75 -8.76 -1.11
N LEU A 157 1.76 -8.10 -1.65
CA LEU A 157 2.57 -7.09 -0.97
C LEU A 157 3.16 -6.11 -1.98
N ILE A 158 3.08 -4.82 -1.68
CA ILE A 158 3.95 -3.81 -2.27
C ILE A 158 4.84 -3.26 -1.17
N ALA A 159 6.13 -3.09 -1.44
CA ALA A 159 7.08 -2.48 -0.52
C ALA A 159 8.09 -1.59 -1.24
N LYS A 160 8.31 -0.39 -0.73
CA LYS A 160 9.46 0.45 -1.10
C LYS A 160 10.55 0.28 -0.05
N VAL A 161 11.80 0.12 -0.50
CA VAL A 161 12.98 -0.01 0.35
C VAL A 161 14.07 0.88 -0.20
N SER A 162 14.72 1.65 0.66
CA SER A 162 15.83 2.55 0.30
C SER A 162 17.06 2.18 1.12
N GLN A 163 18.16 1.80 0.45
CA GLN A 163 19.43 1.44 1.10
C GLN A 163 20.60 1.95 0.26
N ASN A 164 21.62 2.52 0.94
CA ASN A 164 22.89 2.95 0.33
C ASN A 164 22.72 3.82 -0.93
N GLY A 165 21.77 4.75 -0.90
CA GLY A 165 21.49 5.65 -2.04
C GLY A 165 20.77 5.00 -3.23
N SER A 166 20.35 3.73 -3.09
CA SER A 166 19.54 3.00 -4.07
C SER A 166 18.11 2.79 -3.55
N ASP A 167 17.15 2.87 -4.46
CA ASP A 167 15.75 2.60 -4.19
C ASP A 167 15.30 1.30 -4.88
N LEU A 168 14.51 0.50 -4.17
CA LEU A 168 13.86 -0.70 -4.68
C LEU A 168 12.36 -0.63 -4.40
N LEU A 169 11.54 -0.84 -5.43
CA LEU A 169 10.11 -1.04 -5.29
C LEU A 169 9.77 -2.46 -5.68
N LEU A 170 9.20 -3.20 -4.74
CA LEU A 170 8.82 -4.59 -4.89
C LEU A 170 7.30 -4.70 -4.97
N VAL A 171 6.80 -5.42 -5.98
CA VAL A 171 5.39 -5.84 -6.07
C VAL A 171 5.34 -7.37 -6.14
N ILE A 172 4.63 -7.97 -5.19
CA ILE A 172 4.37 -9.41 -5.13
C ILE A 172 2.86 -9.63 -5.22
N LEU A 173 2.43 -10.40 -6.22
CA LEU A 173 1.06 -10.87 -6.35
C LEU A 173 1.00 -12.37 -6.05
N ASN A 174 -0.01 -12.79 -5.28
CA ASN A 174 -0.32 -14.18 -4.97
C ASN A 174 0.87 -15.04 -4.45
N SER A 175 1.54 -14.61 -3.38
CA SER A 175 2.62 -15.41 -2.74
C SER A 175 2.24 -15.90 -1.35
N ASN A 176 2.01 -17.22 -1.23
CA ASN A 176 1.76 -17.86 0.07
C ASN A 176 2.87 -17.59 1.10
N ARG A 177 4.11 -17.41 0.65
CA ARG A 177 5.28 -17.11 1.47
C ARG A 177 5.76 -15.66 1.33
N ARG A 178 4.85 -14.70 1.10
CA ARG A 178 5.16 -13.30 0.76
C ARG A 178 6.28 -12.64 1.57
N TRP A 179 6.40 -12.93 2.87
CA TRP A 179 7.43 -12.31 3.72
C TRP A 179 8.83 -12.85 3.43
N THR A 180 8.99 -14.17 3.32
CA THR A 180 10.29 -14.75 2.97
C THR A 180 10.63 -14.46 1.51
N THR A 181 9.64 -14.50 0.61
CA THR A 181 9.82 -14.08 -0.79
C THR A 181 10.27 -12.62 -0.88
N ALA A 182 9.64 -11.72 -0.13
CA ALA A 182 10.00 -10.30 -0.12
C ALA A 182 11.43 -10.08 0.36
N LYS A 183 11.82 -10.72 1.48
CA LYS A 183 13.20 -10.64 1.97
C LYS A 183 14.20 -11.09 0.89
N SER A 184 13.98 -12.26 0.27
CA SER A 184 14.86 -12.79 -0.77
C SER A 184 14.97 -11.87 -1.99
N LEU A 185 13.85 -11.26 -2.42
CA LEU A 185 13.83 -10.35 -3.56
C LEU A 185 14.48 -8.99 -3.25
N ILE A 186 14.29 -8.47 -2.03
CA ILE A 186 14.97 -7.25 -1.57
C ILE A 186 16.48 -7.50 -1.53
N ASP A 187 16.92 -8.61 -0.91
CA ASP A 187 18.33 -8.97 -0.84
C ASP A 187 18.94 -9.15 -2.25
N TYR A 188 18.19 -9.78 -3.16
CA TYR A 188 18.62 -9.97 -4.55
C TYR A 188 18.73 -8.65 -5.32
N GLY A 189 17.70 -7.79 -5.22
CA GLY A 189 17.68 -6.52 -5.93
C GLY A 189 18.82 -5.60 -5.51
N PHE A 190 19.11 -5.48 -4.20
CA PHE A 190 20.24 -4.66 -3.76
C PHE A 190 21.61 -5.26 -4.12
N ARG A 191 21.74 -6.58 -4.27
CA ARG A 191 22.99 -7.17 -4.84
C ARG A 191 23.21 -6.77 -6.29
N LEU A 192 22.15 -6.47 -7.05
CA LEU A 192 22.27 -6.01 -8.44
C LEU A 192 22.63 -4.51 -8.52
N THR A 193 22.17 -3.70 -7.57
CA THR A 193 22.41 -2.24 -7.57
C THR A 193 23.77 -1.83 -7.01
N HIS A 194 24.41 -2.69 -6.21
CA HIS A 194 25.81 -2.54 -5.83
C HIS A 194 26.65 -3.27 -6.89
N PRO A 195 27.25 -2.59 -7.89
CA PRO A 195 28.19 -3.25 -8.75
C PRO A 195 29.28 -3.88 -7.87
N ILE A 196 29.62 -5.13 -8.15
CA ILE A 196 30.88 -5.70 -7.67
C ILE A 196 31.93 -4.66 -8.07
N GLN A 197 32.58 -4.02 -7.09
CA GLN A 197 33.85 -3.37 -7.36
C GLN A 197 34.75 -4.49 -7.86
N LEU A 198 34.88 -4.60 -9.18
CA LEU A 198 35.94 -5.40 -9.77
C LEU A 198 37.20 -4.70 -9.31
N ASP A 199 37.83 -5.28 -8.29
CA ASP A 199 39.10 -4.82 -7.79
C ASP A 199 40.04 -4.80 -9.00
N ALA A 200 40.53 -3.63 -9.38
CA ALA A 200 41.35 -3.45 -10.59
C ALA A 200 42.61 -4.32 -10.55
N ASN A 201 42.95 -4.87 -9.38
CA ASN A 201 44.04 -5.80 -9.13
C ASN A 201 43.73 -7.27 -9.50
N HIS A 202 42.51 -7.60 -9.96
CA HIS A 202 42.14 -8.96 -10.40
C HIS A 202 41.72 -9.07 -11.87
N LEU A 203 41.75 -7.96 -12.64
CA LEU A 203 41.63 -8.01 -14.09
C LEU A 203 43.00 -8.27 -14.72
N GLY A 204 43.44 -9.52 -14.66
CA GLY A 204 44.50 -9.99 -15.55
C GLY A 204 44.06 -9.78 -17.01
N ASN A 205 44.74 -8.87 -17.71
CA ASN A 205 44.79 -8.73 -19.17
C ASN A 205 43.46 -8.91 -19.92
N VAL A 206 42.49 -8.00 -19.76
CA VAL A 206 41.43 -7.83 -20.77
C VAL A 206 41.77 -6.59 -21.61
N ARG A 207 42.46 -6.81 -22.73
CA ARG A 207 42.67 -5.77 -23.75
C ARG A 207 41.34 -5.53 -24.48
N ARG A 208 40.91 -4.27 -24.54
CA ARG A 208 39.88 -3.83 -25.50
C ARG A 208 40.38 -4.16 -26.91
N ILE A 209 39.58 -4.90 -27.67
CA ILE A 209 39.70 -4.98 -29.13
C ILE A 209 38.80 -3.87 -29.67
N ASN A 210 39.36 -3.03 -30.55
CA ASN A 210 38.67 -1.91 -31.20
C ASN A 210 37.48 -2.37 -32.05
#